data_AF-A0A7C2A4V4-F1
#
_entry.id   AF-A0A7C2A4V4-F1
#
_cell.length_a   1.000
_cell.length_b   1.000
_cell.length_c   1.000
_cell.angle_alpha   90.00
_cell.angle_beta   90.00
_cell.angle_gamma   90.00
#
_symmetry.space_group_name_H-M   'P 1'
#
loop_
_entity.id
_entity.type
_entity.pdbx_description
1 polymer ?
#
loop_
_entity_poly.entity_id
_entity_poly.type
_entity_poly.pdbx_seq_one_letter_code
_entity_poly.pdbx_strand_id
1 'polypeptide(L)'
;MVGRIHWKNAGQNILLIGMGLLTSSCTSSYLGRYVFWNFVDIEDHKKFPSRRISNAPPAFYFKKSEEAEKRFSLQFREIEYYFQKGKKRAPLDEFLISTGTTAFIVIQDDTVLCEKYFNDYAKDSINTSFSMSKSVISTLVGIALDQGYIKSIDESITNYIPELKVKGFDKITIKHLLTMSSGIRHTWG
;
A
#
# COMPACT_ATOMS: atom_id res chain seq x y z
N MET A 1 -31.40 -34.24 51.09
CA MET A 1 -31.53 -33.12 50.13
C MET A 1 -30.13 -32.69 49.71
N VAL A 2 -29.70 -33.03 48.49
CA VAL A 2 -28.36 -32.67 47.98
C VAL A 2 -28.54 -31.55 46.95
N GLY A 3 -27.91 -30.41 47.22
CA GLY A 3 -27.99 -29.19 46.41
C GLY A 3 -27.26 -29.31 45.07
N ARG A 4 -27.89 -28.80 44.01
CA ARG A 4 -27.39 -28.84 42.63
C ARG A 4 -26.75 -27.48 42.30
N ILE A 5 -25.42 -27.45 42.20
CA ILE A 5 -24.62 -26.27 41.82
C ILE A 5 -24.79 -26.01 40.31
N HIS A 6 -25.08 -24.75 39.95
CA HIS A 6 -25.29 -24.28 38.58
C HIS A 6 -23.94 -24.00 37.87
N TRP A 7 -23.60 -24.79 36.85
CA TRP A 7 -22.38 -24.66 36.02
C TRP A 7 -22.63 -24.03 34.64
N LYS A 8 -23.42 -22.96 34.53
CA LYS A 8 -23.77 -22.41 33.19
C LYS A 8 -22.76 -21.42 32.58
N ASN A 9 -21.87 -20.81 33.37
CA ASN A 9 -20.97 -19.74 32.87
C ASN A 9 -19.50 -20.15 32.65
N ALA A 10 -19.10 -21.35 33.08
CA ALA A 10 -17.71 -21.80 32.91
C ALA A 10 -17.39 -22.19 31.46
N GLY A 11 -18.36 -22.79 30.74
CA GLY A 11 -18.15 -23.28 29.37
C GLY A 11 -17.98 -22.19 28.32
N GLN A 12 -18.70 -21.06 28.44
CA GLN A 12 -18.59 -19.94 27.49
C GLN A 12 -17.26 -19.19 27.64
N ASN A 13 -16.77 -19.00 28.87
CA ASN A 13 -15.48 -18.37 29.11
C ASN A 13 -14.32 -19.26 28.65
N ILE A 14 -14.40 -20.58 28.81
CA ILE A 14 -13.39 -21.52 28.31
C ILE A 14 -13.36 -21.54 26.78
N LEU A 15 -14.51 -21.43 26.11
CA LEU A 15 -14.59 -21.38 24.65
C LEU A 15 -13.97 -20.08 24.09
N LEU A 16 -14.26 -18.94 24.71
CA LEU A 16 -13.70 -17.63 24.33
C LEU A 16 -12.19 -17.55 24.59
N ILE A 17 -11.71 -18.10 25.71
CA ILE A 17 -10.27 -18.18 26.03
C ILE A 17 -9.56 -19.14 25.06
N GLY A 18 -10.17 -20.28 24.74
CA GLY A 18 -9.63 -21.24 23.76
C GLY A 18 -9.51 -20.64 22.35
N MET A 19 -10.51 -19.86 21.93
CA MET A 19 -10.53 -19.17 20.63
C MET A 19 -9.53 -17.99 20.59
N GLY A 20 -9.31 -17.31 21.72
CA GLY A 20 -8.27 -16.29 21.90
C GLY A 20 -6.83 -16.86 21.87
N LEU A 21 -6.61 -18.06 22.42
CA LEU A 21 -5.31 -18.74 22.39
C LEU A 21 -4.98 -19.33 21.00
N LEU A 22 -6.00 -19.78 20.26
CA LEU A 22 -5.86 -20.27 18.87
C LEU A 22 -5.53 -19.14 17.89
N THR A 23 -6.16 -17.97 18.03
CA THR A 23 -5.86 -16.79 17.20
C THR A 23 -4.46 -16.24 17.50
N SER A 24 -4.06 -16.17 18.77
CA SER A 24 -2.70 -15.74 19.17
C SER A 24 -1.62 -16.71 18.66
N SER A 25 -1.83 -18.03 18.73
CA SER A 25 -0.86 -19.01 18.23
C SER A 25 -0.77 -19.08 16.70
N CYS A 26 -1.86 -18.80 15.99
CA CYS A 26 -1.87 -18.71 14.52
C CYS A 26 -1.15 -17.45 14.01
N THR A 27 -1.15 -16.34 14.76
CA THR A 27 -0.39 -15.14 14.33
C THR A 27 1.13 -15.25 14.53
N SER A 28 1.62 -16.16 15.38
CA SER A 28 3.04 -16.32 15.68
C SER A 28 3.78 -17.24 14.70
N SER A 29 3.13 -18.31 14.21
CA SER A 29 3.75 -19.27 13.28
C SER A 29 3.68 -18.82 11.82
N TYR A 30 4.68 -19.17 11.01
CA TYR A 30 4.68 -18.91 9.55
C TYR A 30 3.48 -19.54 8.87
N LEU A 31 3.12 -20.78 9.25
CA LEU A 31 1.97 -21.50 8.68
C LEU A 31 0.65 -20.82 9.04
N GLY A 32 0.50 -20.33 10.27
CA GLY A 32 -0.71 -19.59 10.64
C GLY A 32 -0.80 -18.24 9.90
N ARG A 33 0.30 -17.51 9.73
CA ARG A 33 0.32 -16.30 8.89
C ARG A 33 0.03 -16.60 7.42
N TYR A 34 0.55 -17.71 6.89
CA TYR A 34 0.25 -18.16 5.53
C TYR A 34 -1.23 -18.51 5.35
N VAL A 35 -1.82 -19.25 6.28
CA VAL A 35 -3.24 -19.64 6.20
C VAL A 35 -4.19 -18.46 6.39
N PHE A 36 -3.88 -17.53 7.31
CA PHE A 36 -4.77 -16.41 7.64
C PHE A 36 -4.52 -15.13 6.86
N TRP A 37 -3.28 -14.83 6.47
CA TRP A 37 -2.91 -13.57 5.78
C TRP A 37 -2.54 -13.76 4.31
N ASN A 38 -2.44 -15.01 3.85
CA ASN A 38 -2.13 -15.56 2.50
C ASN A 38 -1.82 -14.59 1.34
N PHE A 39 -2.64 -13.56 1.12
CA PHE A 39 -2.45 -12.59 0.05
C PHE A 39 -2.27 -11.17 0.58
N VAL A 40 -1.26 -10.49 0.02
CA VAL A 40 -1.02 -9.06 0.23
C VAL A 40 -2.23 -8.30 -0.32
N ASP A 41 -2.82 -7.44 0.50
CA ASP A 41 -3.95 -6.61 0.10
C ASP A 41 -3.82 -5.17 0.63
N ILE A 42 -4.82 -4.35 0.29
CA ILE A 42 -4.89 -2.94 0.70
C ILE A 42 -5.13 -2.74 2.20
N GLU A 43 -5.49 -3.81 2.92
CA GLU A 43 -5.73 -3.82 4.35
C GLU A 43 -4.53 -4.27 5.17
N ASP A 44 -3.39 -4.59 4.55
CA ASP A 44 -2.17 -5.01 5.24
C ASP A 44 -1.69 -4.00 6.31
N HIS A 45 -2.00 -2.72 6.13
CA HIS A 45 -1.74 -1.69 7.13
C HIS A 45 -2.47 -1.90 8.47
N LYS A 46 -3.56 -2.70 8.48
CA LYS A 46 -4.29 -3.13 9.68
C LYS A 46 -3.69 -4.40 10.32
N LYS A 47 -2.93 -5.19 9.54
CA LYS A 47 -2.36 -6.48 9.96
C LYS A 47 -0.96 -6.33 10.56
N PHE A 48 -0.18 -5.37 10.08
CA PHE A 48 1.22 -5.17 10.48
C PHE A 48 1.45 -3.88 11.27
N PRO A 49 2.50 -3.83 12.12
CA PRO A 49 2.92 -2.59 12.76
C PRO A 49 3.19 -1.51 11.72
N SER A 50 2.66 -0.31 11.96
CA SER A 50 2.85 0.84 11.07
C SER A 50 3.36 2.04 11.85
N ARG A 51 4.08 2.93 11.16
CA ARG A 51 4.50 4.23 11.70
C ARG A 51 3.83 5.33 10.89
N ARG A 52 3.06 6.18 11.54
CA ARG A 52 2.45 7.34 10.90
C ARG A 52 3.51 8.40 10.59
N ILE A 53 3.52 8.87 9.34
CA ILE A 53 4.28 10.06 8.94
C ILE A 53 3.27 11.20 8.87
N SER A 54 3.41 12.17 9.77
CA SER A 54 2.53 13.36 9.80
C SER A 54 2.97 14.36 8.73
N ASN A 55 2.01 15.09 8.18
CA ASN A 55 2.31 16.24 7.31
C ASN A 55 3.00 17.36 8.11
N ALA A 56 3.90 18.09 7.45
CA ALA A 56 4.49 19.30 7.99
C ALA A 56 3.81 20.53 7.35
N PRO A 57 3.36 21.53 8.13
CA PRO A 57 2.79 22.76 7.58
C PRO A 57 3.89 23.65 6.94
N PRO A 58 3.56 24.48 5.93
CA PRO A 58 2.22 24.65 5.34
C PRO A 58 1.88 23.51 4.37
N ALA A 59 0.66 22.97 4.50
CA ALA A 59 0.15 21.99 3.56
C ALA A 59 -0.45 22.70 2.34
N PHE A 60 -0.11 22.23 1.15
CA PHE A 60 -0.77 22.67 -0.09
C PHE A 60 -2.15 22.00 -0.20
N TYR A 61 -3.17 22.78 -0.55
CA TYR A 61 -4.53 22.29 -0.78
C TYR A 61 -4.94 22.55 -2.22
N PHE A 62 -5.32 21.50 -2.95
CA PHE A 62 -5.85 21.62 -4.30
C PHE A 62 -7.18 22.38 -4.30
N LYS A 63 -7.38 23.21 -5.33
CA LYS A 63 -8.62 23.92 -5.57
C LYS A 63 -9.72 22.93 -5.97
N LYS A 64 -10.96 23.26 -5.63
CA LYS A 64 -12.16 22.56 -6.11
C LYS A 64 -12.98 23.53 -6.97
N SER A 65 -13.55 23.03 -8.07
CA SER A 65 -14.45 23.79 -8.95
C SER A 65 -15.55 22.88 -9.45
N GLU A 66 -16.80 23.27 -9.17
CA GLU A 66 -17.98 22.53 -9.62
C GLU A 66 -18.09 22.54 -11.15
N GLU A 67 -17.70 23.64 -11.79
CA GLU A 67 -17.69 23.76 -13.24
C GLU A 67 -16.67 22.81 -13.87
N ALA A 68 -15.48 22.72 -13.28
CA ALA A 68 -14.43 21.81 -13.72
C ALA A 68 -14.86 20.34 -13.56
N GLU A 69 -15.47 20.00 -12.42
CA GLU A 69 -16.00 18.66 -12.15
C GLU A 69 -17.15 18.29 -13.09
N LYS A 70 -18.07 19.22 -13.35
CA LYS A 70 -19.16 19.02 -14.31
C LYS A 70 -18.62 18.83 -15.73
N ARG A 71 -17.63 19.64 -16.14
CA ARG A 71 -16.99 19.51 -17.45
C ARG A 71 -16.30 18.16 -17.59
N PHE A 72 -15.55 17.72 -16.57
CA PHE A 72 -14.93 16.40 -16.54
C PHE A 72 -15.99 15.28 -16.65
N SER A 73 -17.05 15.36 -15.86
CA SER A 73 -18.13 14.36 -15.84
C SER A 73 -18.88 14.28 -17.16
N LEU A 74 -19.05 15.40 -17.87
CA LEU A 74 -19.65 15.41 -19.22
C LEU A 74 -18.70 14.81 -20.26
N GLN A 75 -17.41 15.14 -20.18
CA GLN A 75 -16.39 14.66 -21.12
C GLN A 75 -16.12 13.16 -20.97
N PHE A 76 -16.10 12.65 -19.74
CA PHE A 76 -15.79 11.26 -19.41
C PHE A 76 -17.04 10.49 -18.94
N ARG A 77 -18.21 10.86 -19.44
CA ARG A 77 -19.47 10.15 -19.15
C ARG A 77 -19.39 8.69 -19.59
N GLU A 78 -18.81 8.47 -20.77
CA GLU A 78 -18.50 7.15 -21.30
C GLU A 78 -17.01 7.14 -21.67
N ILE A 79 -16.31 6.08 -21.28
CA ILE A 79 -14.92 5.86 -21.64
C ILE A 79 -14.82 4.67 -22.58
N GLU A 80 -13.76 4.71 -23.38
CA GLU A 80 -13.40 3.65 -24.30
C GLU A 80 -12.09 3.03 -23.83
N TYR A 81 -12.08 1.71 -23.67
CA TYR A 81 -10.92 1.00 -23.14
C TYR A 81 -10.74 -0.36 -23.81
N TYR A 82 -9.52 -0.88 -23.74
CA TYR A 82 -9.18 -2.20 -24.24
C TYR A 82 -9.15 -3.19 -23.08
N PHE A 83 -9.87 -4.30 -23.23
CA PHE A 83 -9.80 -5.40 -22.27
C PHE A 83 -9.77 -6.72 -23.02
N GLN A 84 -8.79 -7.56 -22.71
CA GLN A 84 -8.46 -8.77 -23.47
C GLN A 84 -8.17 -8.45 -24.94
N LYS A 85 -9.02 -8.90 -25.89
CA LYS A 85 -8.88 -8.68 -27.34
C LYS A 85 -10.03 -7.85 -27.92
N GLY A 86 -10.70 -7.06 -27.09
CA GLY A 86 -11.88 -6.28 -27.50
C GLY A 86 -11.79 -4.83 -27.04
N LYS A 87 -12.34 -3.97 -27.90
CA LYS A 87 -12.62 -2.58 -27.58
C LYS A 87 -13.98 -2.52 -26.87
N LYS A 88 -14.02 -1.91 -25.69
CA LYS A 88 -15.22 -1.79 -24.87
C LYS A 88 -15.53 -0.31 -24.61
N ARG A 89 -16.80 -0.04 -24.36
CA ARG A 89 -17.29 1.25 -23.89
C ARG A 89 -18.15 1.02 -22.67
N ALA A 90 -17.96 1.86 -21.66
CA ALA A 90 -18.74 1.83 -20.44
C ALA A 90 -18.70 3.22 -19.78
N PRO A 91 -19.69 3.55 -18.94
CA PRO A 91 -19.55 4.68 -18.03
C PRO A 91 -18.29 4.56 -17.17
N LEU A 92 -17.59 5.69 -16.94
CA LEU A 92 -16.37 5.70 -16.12
C LEU A 92 -16.59 5.04 -14.76
N ASP A 93 -17.72 5.33 -14.12
CA ASP A 93 -18.00 4.83 -12.77
C ASP A 93 -18.22 3.32 -12.75
N GLU A 94 -18.88 2.77 -13.76
CA GLU A 94 -19.05 1.33 -13.92
C GLU A 94 -17.69 0.65 -14.14
N PHE A 95 -16.83 1.25 -14.97
CA PHE A 95 -15.47 0.76 -15.16
C PHE A 95 -14.68 0.73 -13.84
N LEU A 96 -14.66 1.84 -13.09
CA LEU A 96 -13.92 1.95 -11.83
C LEU A 96 -14.42 0.93 -10.79
N ILE A 97 -15.72 0.72 -10.69
CA ILE A 97 -16.32 -0.30 -9.81
C ILE A 97 -15.90 -1.70 -10.27
N SER A 98 -16.01 -1.99 -11.57
CA SER A 98 -15.69 -3.32 -12.13
C SER A 98 -14.22 -3.73 -11.96
N THR A 99 -13.30 -2.76 -11.84
CA THR A 99 -11.88 -3.01 -11.62
C THR A 99 -11.49 -3.05 -10.14
N GLY A 100 -12.46 -2.95 -9.22
CA GLY A 100 -12.20 -2.94 -7.77
C GLY A 100 -11.47 -1.68 -7.30
N THR A 101 -11.62 -0.56 -8.01
CA THR A 101 -11.00 0.72 -7.63
C THR A 101 -11.55 1.18 -6.29
N THR A 102 -10.69 1.68 -5.39
CA THR A 102 -11.10 2.22 -4.08
C THR A 102 -11.05 3.75 -4.03
N ALA A 103 -10.12 4.36 -4.76
CA ALA A 103 -10.00 5.81 -4.90
C ALA A 103 -9.55 6.17 -6.32
N PHE A 104 -10.15 7.19 -6.92
CA PHE A 104 -9.78 7.73 -8.22
C PHE A 104 -9.79 9.26 -8.18
N ILE A 105 -8.67 9.89 -8.52
CA ILE A 105 -8.51 11.34 -8.46
C ILE A 105 -7.83 11.83 -9.74
N VAL A 106 -8.37 12.88 -10.36
CA VAL A 106 -7.78 13.59 -11.49
C VAL A 106 -7.56 15.05 -11.11
N ILE A 107 -6.33 15.52 -11.29
CA ILE A 107 -5.90 16.87 -10.94
C ILE A 107 -5.27 17.51 -12.18
N GLN A 108 -5.64 18.76 -12.46
CA GLN A 108 -5.04 19.57 -13.50
C GLN A 108 -4.91 21.01 -13.00
N ASP A 109 -3.74 21.62 -13.20
CA ASP A 109 -3.48 23.03 -12.86
C ASP A 109 -3.93 23.40 -11.43
N ASP A 110 -3.44 22.62 -10.46
CA ASP A 110 -3.77 22.72 -9.03
C ASP A 110 -5.27 22.57 -8.67
N THR A 111 -6.09 22.09 -9.60
CA THR A 111 -7.54 21.96 -9.45
C THR A 111 -7.94 20.49 -9.56
N VAL A 112 -8.70 20.01 -8.58
CA VAL A 112 -9.33 18.68 -8.63
C VAL A 112 -10.45 18.72 -9.65
N LEU A 113 -10.33 17.91 -10.70
CA LEU A 113 -11.34 17.75 -11.75
C LEU A 113 -12.30 16.60 -11.44
N CYS A 114 -11.85 15.60 -10.69
CA CYS A 114 -12.62 14.44 -10.31
C CYS A 114 -11.99 13.81 -9.05
N GLU A 115 -12.81 13.47 -8.07
CA GLU A 115 -12.39 12.79 -6.84
C GLU A 115 -13.52 11.82 -6.43
N LYS A 116 -13.29 10.52 -6.58
CA LYS A 116 -14.28 9.46 -6.31
C LYS A 116 -13.68 8.39 -5.42
N TYR A 117 -14.51 7.88 -4.49
CA TYR A 117 -14.15 6.80 -3.57
C TYR A 117 -15.23 5.71 -3.60
N PHE A 118 -14.81 4.47 -3.41
CA PHE A 118 -15.66 3.28 -3.52
C PHE A 118 -15.29 2.25 -2.45
N ASN A 119 -16.10 1.20 -2.28
CA ASN A 119 -15.86 0.11 -1.33
C ASN A 119 -15.63 0.59 0.12
N ASP A 120 -16.46 1.54 0.58
CA ASP A 120 -16.38 2.16 1.91
C ASP A 120 -15.09 2.95 2.19
N TYR A 121 -14.27 3.22 1.17
CA TYR A 121 -13.17 4.17 1.28
C TYR A 121 -13.69 5.60 1.26
N ALA A 122 -12.97 6.46 1.97
CA ALA A 122 -13.16 7.90 1.99
C ALA A 122 -11.82 8.61 1.77
N LYS A 123 -11.86 9.94 1.69
CA LYS A 123 -10.70 10.80 1.44
C LYS A 123 -9.51 10.57 2.36
N ASP A 124 -9.77 10.23 3.62
CA ASP A 124 -8.78 10.00 4.67
C ASP A 124 -8.48 8.53 4.95
N SER A 125 -9.06 7.62 4.16
CA SER A 125 -8.79 6.19 4.27
C SER A 125 -7.36 5.85 3.86
N ILE A 126 -6.74 4.94 4.61
CA ILE A 126 -5.37 4.46 4.32
C ILE A 126 -5.43 3.40 3.23
N ASN A 127 -4.60 3.56 2.21
CA ASN A 127 -4.45 2.61 1.11
C ASN A 127 -3.00 2.13 0.98
N THR A 128 -2.80 0.83 0.76
CA THR A 128 -1.48 0.27 0.49
C THR A 128 -1.00 0.75 -0.88
N SER A 129 0.07 1.54 -0.90
CA SER A 129 0.62 2.12 -2.13
C SER A 129 1.36 1.11 -3.03
N PHE A 130 1.59 -0.11 -2.55
CA PHE A 130 2.45 -1.11 -3.19
C PHE A 130 3.77 -0.49 -3.70
N SER A 131 4.10 -0.71 -4.98
CA SER A 131 5.34 -0.21 -5.59
C SER A 131 5.37 1.29 -5.84
N MET A 132 4.28 2.05 -5.67
CA MET A 132 4.33 3.52 -5.74
C MET A 132 5.30 4.11 -4.71
N SER A 133 5.50 3.41 -3.59
CA SER A 133 6.50 3.76 -2.56
C SER A 133 7.93 3.89 -3.11
N LYS A 134 8.29 3.15 -4.17
CA LYS A 134 9.64 3.21 -4.77
C LYS A 134 9.94 4.58 -5.37
N SER A 135 8.95 5.26 -5.93
CA SER A 135 9.11 6.63 -6.46
C SER A 135 9.45 7.61 -5.34
N VAL A 136 8.78 7.49 -4.18
CA VAL A 136 9.08 8.31 -3.00
C VAL A 136 10.51 8.08 -2.52
N ILE A 137 10.95 6.83 -2.45
CA ILE A 137 12.34 6.50 -2.08
C ILE A 137 13.33 7.08 -3.11
N SER A 138 13.06 6.98 -4.40
CA SER A 138 13.89 7.56 -5.46
C SER A 138 14.02 9.09 -5.31
N THR A 139 12.91 9.78 -5.02
CA THR A 139 12.92 11.23 -4.73
C THR A 139 13.78 11.54 -3.50
N LEU A 140 13.67 10.77 -2.42
CA LEU A 140 14.50 10.97 -1.22
C LEU A 140 15.98 10.76 -1.49
N VAL A 141 16.35 9.79 -2.35
CA VAL A 141 17.73 9.62 -2.81
C VAL A 141 18.19 10.84 -3.62
N GLY A 142 17.33 11.39 -4.48
CA GLY A 142 17.57 12.65 -5.19
C GLY A 142 17.87 13.82 -4.25
N ILE A 143 17.07 13.97 -3.18
CA ILE A 143 17.28 15.00 -2.15
C ILE A 143 18.60 14.76 -1.41
N ALA A 144 18.92 13.51 -1.06
CA ALA A 144 20.15 13.18 -0.36
C ALA A 144 21.41 13.44 -1.22
N LEU A 145 21.31 13.29 -2.55
CA LEU A 145 22.35 13.70 -3.50
C LEU A 145 22.53 15.22 -3.50
N ASP A 146 21.44 15.97 -3.62
CA ASP A 146 21.46 17.44 -3.63
C ASP A 146 22.04 18.02 -2.33
N GLN A 147 21.73 17.38 -1.20
CA GLN A 147 22.26 17.76 0.12
C GLN A 147 23.68 17.25 0.41
N GLY A 148 24.29 16.50 -0.51
CA GLY A 148 25.65 15.98 -0.36
C GLY A 148 25.81 14.82 0.62
N TYR A 149 24.72 14.23 1.12
CA TYR A 149 24.77 12.99 1.90
C TYR A 149 25.15 11.78 1.04
N ILE A 150 24.75 11.82 -0.23
CA ILE A 150 25.23 10.91 -1.28
C ILE A 150 26.02 11.76 -2.27
N LYS A 151 27.25 11.37 -2.60
CA LYS A 151 28.12 12.16 -3.48
C LYS A 151 27.87 11.84 -4.94
N SER A 152 27.55 10.57 -5.24
CA SER A 152 27.16 10.13 -6.58
C SER A 152 26.31 8.86 -6.53
N ILE A 153 25.41 8.71 -7.50
CA ILE A 153 24.67 7.45 -7.70
C ILE A 153 25.56 6.28 -8.14
N ASP A 154 26.77 6.57 -8.62
CA ASP A 154 27.75 5.55 -9.01
C ASP A 154 28.55 5.03 -7.79
N GLU A 155 28.32 5.55 -6.59
CA GLU A 155 28.90 5.01 -5.37
C GLU A 155 28.34 3.62 -5.04
N SER A 156 29.21 2.77 -4.50
CA SER A 156 28.81 1.45 -4.01
C SER A 156 27.86 1.58 -2.82
N ILE A 157 26.82 0.73 -2.78
CA ILE A 157 25.91 0.68 -1.63
C ILE A 157 26.63 0.30 -0.32
N THR A 158 27.78 -0.38 -0.44
CA THR A 158 28.59 -0.78 0.72
C THR A 158 29.31 0.39 1.40
N ASN A 159 29.34 1.58 0.79
CA ASN A 159 29.79 2.80 1.46
C ASN A 159 28.82 3.24 2.57
N TYR A 160 27.54 2.85 2.47
CA TYR A 160 26.47 3.23 3.40
C TYR A 160 26.03 2.06 4.28
N ILE A 161 26.15 0.83 3.77
CA ILE A 161 25.78 -0.40 4.47
C ILE A 161 26.96 -1.38 4.39
N PRO A 162 28.02 -1.18 5.20
CA PRO A 162 29.27 -1.92 5.09
C PRO A 162 29.11 -3.43 5.30
N GLU A 163 28.09 -3.87 6.02
CA GLU A 163 27.78 -5.28 6.30
C GLU A 163 27.46 -6.07 5.02
N LEU A 164 27.00 -5.40 3.96
CA LEU A 164 26.70 -6.04 2.68
C LEU A 164 27.95 -6.41 1.89
N LYS A 165 29.12 -5.89 2.27
CA LYS A 165 30.39 -6.24 1.64
C LYS A 165 30.72 -7.72 1.81
N VAL A 166 30.39 -8.30 2.96
CA VAL A 166 30.58 -9.73 3.25
C VAL A 166 29.75 -10.62 2.30
N LYS A 167 28.67 -10.07 1.73
CA LYS A 167 27.79 -10.75 0.77
C LYS A 167 28.17 -10.51 -0.70
N GLY A 168 29.30 -9.85 -0.97
CA GLY A 168 29.80 -9.59 -2.33
C GLY A 168 29.01 -8.51 -3.09
N PHE A 169 28.36 -7.59 -2.38
CA PHE A 169 27.58 -6.49 -2.99
C PHE A 169 28.41 -5.22 -3.21
N ASP A 170 29.73 -5.29 -3.10
CA ASP A 170 30.67 -4.19 -3.30
C ASP A 170 30.59 -3.59 -4.71
N LYS A 171 30.18 -4.38 -5.71
CA LYS A 171 30.00 -3.94 -7.11
C LYS A 171 28.63 -3.33 -7.39
N ILE A 172 27.70 -3.38 -6.44
CA ILE A 172 26.35 -2.84 -6.62
C ILE A 172 26.36 -1.35 -6.25
N THR A 173 25.98 -0.50 -7.20
CA THR A 173 25.88 0.94 -7.00
C THR A 173 24.47 1.35 -6.62
N ILE A 174 24.30 2.56 -6.11
CA ILE A 174 22.97 3.16 -5.88
C ILE A 174 22.17 3.20 -7.19
N LYS A 175 22.82 3.56 -8.29
CA LYS A 175 22.23 3.57 -9.64
C LYS A 175 21.60 2.22 -10.00
N HIS A 176 22.32 1.11 -9.78
CA HIS A 176 21.79 -0.22 -10.05
C HIS A 176 20.49 -0.52 -9.29
N LEU A 177 20.35 -0.03 -8.06
CA LEU A 177 19.12 -0.20 -7.28
C LEU A 177 17.98 0.68 -7.81
N LEU A 178 18.28 1.94 -8.12
CA LEU A 178 17.29 2.89 -8.65
C LEU A 178 16.74 2.45 -10.03
N THR A 179 17.56 1.80 -10.84
CA THR A 179 17.20 1.33 -12.19
C THR A 179 16.83 -0.15 -12.24
N MET A 180 16.71 -0.82 -11.09
CA MET A 180 16.35 -2.25 -11.01
C MET A 180 17.28 -3.17 -11.83
N SER A 181 18.57 -2.84 -11.90
CA SER A 181 19.58 -3.51 -12.74
C SER A 181 20.76 -4.06 -11.94
N SER A 182 20.53 -4.46 -10.68
CA SER A 182 21.56 -4.95 -9.76
C SER A 182 22.01 -6.38 -10.03
N GLY A 183 21.24 -7.16 -10.78
CA GLY A 183 21.53 -8.58 -11.04
C GLY A 183 21.41 -9.48 -9.81
N ILE A 184 20.80 -9.00 -8.72
CA ILE A 184 20.57 -9.81 -7.52
C ILE A 184 19.59 -10.93 -7.87
N ARG A 185 20.03 -12.17 -7.68
CA ARG A 185 19.18 -13.34 -7.88
C ARG A 185 18.20 -13.47 -6.71
N HIS A 186 16.91 -13.34 -7.00
CA HIS A 186 15.83 -13.67 -6.07
C HIS A 186 15.39 -15.12 -6.29
N THR A 187 15.73 -16.00 -5.35
CA THR A 187 15.17 -17.36 -5.31
C THR A 187 13.92 -17.33 -4.45
N TRP A 188 12.77 -17.74 -5.00
CA TRP A 188 11.63 -18.11 -4.20
C TRP A 188 11.99 -19.40 -3.47
N GLY A 189 12.06 -19.33 -2.14
CA GLY A 189 12.29 -20.50 -1.28
C GLY A 189 11.01 -21.31 -1.08
#